data_AF-B9JPT5-F1
#
_entry.id   AF-B9JPT5-F1
#
_cell.length_a   1.000
_cell.length_b   1.000
_cell.length_c   1.000
_cell.angle_alpha   90.00
_cell.angle_beta   90.00
_cell.angle_gamma   90.00
#
_symmetry.space_group_name_H-M   'P 1'
#
loop_
_entity.id
_entity.type
_entity.pdbx_description
1 polymer ?
#
loop_
_entity_poly.entity_id
_entity_poly.type
_entity_poly.pdbx_seq_one_letter_code
_entity_poly.pdbx_strand_id
1 'polypeptide(L)'
;MIEMRVAEGTATLKDVIKSAGISEQTYYNWKRAVRPVDHENKRPIPGSDEFADLVQLERENQRLRQILAEKLRAENAELRKRLGLE
;
A
#
# COMPACT_ATOMS: atom_id res chain seq x y z
N MET A 1 10.69 -10.05 5.86
CA MET A 1 11.61 -9.79 4.72
C MET A 1 12.47 -8.52 4.89
N ILE A 2 12.07 -7.50 5.67
CA ILE A 2 12.94 -6.34 6.02
C ILE A 2 13.36 -6.37 7.49
N GLU A 3 12.44 -6.68 8.41
CA GLU A 3 12.72 -6.67 9.86
C GLU A 3 13.62 -7.82 10.33
N MET A 4 13.56 -8.97 9.65
CA MET A 4 14.35 -10.17 9.95
C MET A 4 15.87 -9.94 9.78
N ARG A 5 16.28 -9.23 8.73
CA ARG A 5 17.71 -8.96 8.45
C ARG A 5 18.31 -7.91 9.39
N VAL A 6 17.49 -6.94 9.82
CA VAL A 6 17.89 -5.93 10.82
C VAL A 6 17.99 -6.57 12.21
N ALA A 7 17.11 -7.51 12.54
CA ALA A 7 17.15 -8.26 13.81
C ALA A 7 18.31 -9.26 13.89
N GLU A 8 18.76 -9.81 12.75
CA GLU A 8 19.92 -10.71 12.65
C GLU A 8 21.27 -9.99 12.76
N GLY A 9 21.29 -8.65 12.88
CA GLY A 9 22.51 -7.85 13.05
C GLY A 9 23.44 -7.80 11.83
N THR A 10 23.00 -8.31 10.67
CA THR A 10 23.85 -8.46 9.47
C THR A 10 23.89 -7.23 8.58
N ALA A 11 22.93 -6.30 8.72
CA ALA A 11 22.87 -5.07 7.92
C ALA A 11 22.18 -3.93 8.67
N THR A 12 22.63 -2.70 8.46
CA THR A 12 21.98 -1.53 9.06
C THR A 12 20.63 -1.29 8.39
N LEU A 13 19.70 -0.66 9.12
CA LEU A 13 18.38 -0.29 8.60
C LEU A 13 18.48 0.48 7.27
N LYS A 14 19.52 1.32 7.10
CA LYS A 14 19.77 2.07 5.88
C LYS A 14 20.14 1.19 4.69
N ASP A 15 20.94 0.16 4.92
CA ASP A 15 21.36 -0.77 3.85
C ASP A 15 20.18 -1.61 3.35
N VAL A 16 19.29 -2.01 4.26
CA VAL A 16 18.09 -2.77 3.90
C VAL A 16 17.11 -1.90 3.12
N ILE A 17 16.87 -0.66 3.57
CA ILE A 17 16.02 0.33 2.88
C ILE A 17 16.55 0.60 1.45
N LYS A 18 17.87 0.78 1.30
CA LYS A 18 18.53 0.97 0.01
C LYS A 18 18.44 -0.27 -0.89
N SER A 19 18.64 -1.47 -0.33
CA SER A 19 18.54 -2.74 -1.08
C SER A 19 17.12 -3.04 -1.56
N ALA A 20 16.11 -2.60 -0.79
CA ALA A 20 14.70 -2.71 -1.14
C ALA A 20 14.23 -1.62 -2.13
N GLY A 21 15.10 -0.66 -2.47
CA GLY A 21 14.77 0.43 -3.40
C GLY A 21 13.73 1.42 -2.86
N ILE A 22 13.51 1.46 -1.54
CA ILE A 22 12.55 2.35 -0.89
C ILE A 22 13.28 3.50 -0.19
N SER A 23 12.61 4.64 -0.03
CA SER A 23 13.15 5.75 0.75
C SER A 23 13.00 5.51 2.26
N GLU A 24 13.83 6.14 3.09
CA GLU A 24 13.68 6.09 4.56
C GLU A 24 12.28 6.60 4.98
N GLN A 25 11.76 7.62 4.31
CA GLN A 25 10.42 8.14 4.55
C GLN A 25 9.35 7.09 4.30
N THR A 26 9.48 6.32 3.22
CA THR A 26 8.55 5.22 2.89
C THR A 26 8.58 4.13 3.96
N TYR A 27 9.78 3.77 4.44
CA TYR A 27 9.94 2.81 5.54
C TYR A 27 9.25 3.30 6.82
N TYR A 28 9.48 4.55 7.22
CA TYR A 28 8.82 5.09 8.42
C TYR A 28 7.31 5.24 8.27
N ASN A 29 6.81 5.57 7.08
CA ASN A 29 5.38 5.64 6.81
C ASN A 29 4.73 4.25 6.95
N TRP A 30 5.35 3.20 6.42
CA TRP A 30 4.86 1.83 6.62
C TRP A 30 4.98 1.38 8.07
N LYS A 31 6.08 1.69 8.74
CA LYS A 31 6.25 1.39 10.17
C LYS A 31 5.17 2.07 11.04
N ARG A 32 4.77 3.30 10.67
CA ARG A 32 3.67 4.01 11.32
C ARG A 32 2.29 3.45 10.96
N ALA A 33 2.11 2.96 9.74
CA ALA A 33 0.87 2.31 9.31
C ALA A 33 0.68 0.90 9.90
N VAL A 34 1.78 0.22 10.24
CA VAL A 34 1.79 -1.12 10.86
C VAL A 34 1.75 -1.03 12.39
N ARG A 35 2.19 0.09 12.99
CA ARG A 35 1.80 0.37 14.37
C ARG A 35 0.27 0.44 14.39
N PRO A 36 -0.40 -0.33 15.27
CA PRO A 36 -1.82 -0.12 15.47
C PRO A 36 -1.98 1.36 15.78
N VAL A 37 -2.75 2.05 14.94
CA VAL A 37 -3.18 3.41 15.24
C VAL A 37 -3.85 3.28 16.59
N ASP A 38 -3.17 3.75 17.64
CA ASP A 38 -3.73 3.75 18.98
C ASP A 38 -5.14 4.34 18.86
N HIS A 39 -6.09 3.67 19.48
CA HIS A 39 -7.52 3.91 19.37
C HIS A 39 -7.89 5.28 19.97
N GLU A 40 -7.52 6.37 19.30
CA GLU A 40 -7.75 7.74 19.80
C GLU A 40 -9.19 8.22 19.57
N ASN A 41 -10.03 7.43 18.90
CA ASN A 41 -11.48 7.66 18.85
C ASN A 41 -12.23 6.48 19.49
N LYS A 42 -12.33 6.53 20.82
CA LYS A 42 -13.26 5.69 21.58
C LYS A 42 -14.71 5.93 21.13
N ARG A 43 -15.32 4.93 20.50
CA ARG A 43 -16.72 4.56 20.73
C ARG A 43 -16.80 3.04 20.98
N PRO A 44 -17.68 2.56 21.87
CA PRO A 44 -17.65 1.16 22.28
C PRO A 44 -18.49 0.25 21.35
N ILE A 45 -18.00 -1.00 21.13
CA ILE A 45 -18.70 -2.26 20.71
C ILE A 45 -18.92 -2.46 19.20
N PRO A 46 -18.98 -3.70 18.60
CA PRO A 46 -18.46 -5.03 18.96
C PRO A 46 -17.43 -5.56 17.91
N GLY A 47 -16.50 -6.41 18.31
CA GLY A 47 -15.42 -6.93 17.43
C GLY A 47 -15.81 -7.75 16.19
N SER A 48 -17.09 -7.78 15.79
CA SER A 48 -17.58 -8.38 14.54
C SER A 48 -17.70 -7.39 13.37
N ASP A 49 -17.87 -6.09 13.65
CA ASP A 49 -18.16 -5.08 12.62
C ASP A 49 -16.89 -4.63 11.88
N GLU A 50 -15.76 -4.53 12.59
CA GLU A 50 -14.47 -4.11 12.03
C GLU A 50 -13.98 -5.07 10.93
N PHE A 51 -14.17 -6.38 11.08
CA PHE A 51 -13.81 -7.34 10.03
C PHE A 51 -14.71 -7.23 8.80
N ALA A 52 -16.02 -6.97 9.00
CA ALA A 52 -16.94 -6.75 7.90
C ALA A 52 -16.59 -5.47 7.12
N ASP A 53 -16.22 -4.40 7.82
CA ASP A 53 -15.76 -3.15 7.23
C ASP A 53 -14.47 -3.34 6.42
N LEU A 54 -13.50 -4.09 6.95
CA LEU A 54 -12.26 -4.41 6.23
C LEU A 54 -12.52 -5.19 4.93
N VAL A 55 -13.44 -6.17 4.95
CA VAL A 55 -13.83 -6.93 3.75
C VAL A 55 -14.51 -6.02 2.72
N GLN A 56 -15.35 -5.07 3.15
CA GLN A 56 -15.97 -4.10 2.24
C GLN A 56 -14.91 -3.17 1.62
N LEU A 57 -13.98 -2.66 2.42
CA LEU A 57 -12.88 -1.82 1.96
C LEU A 57 -11.99 -2.55 0.95
N GLU A 58 -11.70 -3.83 1.16
CA GLU A 58 -10.91 -4.63 0.21
C GLU A 58 -11.64 -4.79 -1.13
N ARG A 59 -12.95 -5.09 -1.10
CA ARG A 59 -13.78 -5.17 -2.32
C ARG A 59 -13.79 -3.86 -3.08
N GLU A 60 -13.99 -2.74 -2.39
CA GLU A 60 -13.97 -1.43 -3.03
C GLU A 60 -12.58 -1.10 -3.59
N ASN A 61 -11.51 -1.44 -2.87
CA ASN A 61 -10.14 -1.26 -3.38
C ASN A 61 -9.91 -2.06 -4.67
N GLN A 62 -10.37 -3.30 -4.72
CA GLN A 62 -10.26 -4.15 -5.91
C GLN A 62 -11.06 -3.57 -7.09
N ARG A 63 -12.29 -3.11 -6.84
CA ARG A 63 -13.12 -2.42 -7.84
C ARG A 63 -12.44 -1.15 -8.36
N LEU A 64 -11.91 -0.30 -7.48
CA LEU A 64 -11.21 0.93 -7.86
C LEU A 64 -9.97 0.64 -8.70
N ARG A 65 -9.19 -0.40 -8.37
CA ARG A 65 -8.03 -0.84 -9.16
C ARG A 65 -8.43 -1.27 -10.57
N GLN A 66 -9.54 -1.99 -10.72
CA GLN A 66 -10.06 -2.40 -12.02
C GLN A 66 -10.43 -1.19 -12.86
N ILE A 67 -11.22 -0.26 -12.31
CA ILE A 67 -11.64 0.98 -12.99
C ILE A 67 -10.41 1.80 -13.41
N LEU A 68 -9.41 1.93 -12.54
CA LEU A 68 -8.18 2.65 -12.86
C LEU A 68 -7.43 1.98 -14.01
N ALA A 69 -7.29 0.64 -13.99
CA ALA A 69 -6.62 -0.09 -15.07
C ALA A 69 -7.34 0.08 -16.41
N GLU A 70 -8.67 0.05 -16.41
CA GLU A 70 -9.48 0.31 -17.61
C GLU A 70 -9.26 1.72 -18.15
N LYS A 71 -9.34 2.74 -17.27
CA LYS A 71 -9.08 4.14 -17.65
C LYS A 71 -7.69 4.33 -18.23
N LEU A 72 -6.67 3.79 -17.58
CA LEU A 72 -5.29 3.87 -18.07
C LEU A 72 -5.10 3.15 -19.41
N ARG A 73 -5.77 2.02 -19.64
CA ARG A 73 -5.72 1.34 -20.95
C ARG A 73 -6.36 2.19 -22.04
N ALA A 74 -7.53 2.78 -21.76
CA ALA A 74 -8.22 3.64 -22.70
C ALA A 74 -7.40 4.90 -23.03
N GLU A 75 -6.85 5.56 -22.01
CA GLU A 75 -6.02 6.76 -22.19
C GLU A 75 -4.72 6.42 -22.92
N ASN A 76 -4.04 5.32 -22.60
CA ASN A 76 -2.84 4.91 -23.32
C ASN A 76 -3.11 4.54 -24.78
N ALA A 77 -4.27 3.93 -25.08
CA ALA A 77 -4.66 3.66 -26.46
C ALA A 77 -4.89 4.97 -27.24
N GLU A 78 -5.60 5.92 -26.64
CA GLU A 78 -5.81 7.25 -27.23
C GLU A 78 -4.48 8.01 -27.42
N LEU A 79 -3.56 7.94 -26.47
CA LEU A 79 -2.23 8.54 -26.59
C LEU A 79 -1.41 7.88 -27.70
N ARG A 80 -1.45 6.55 -27.83
CA ARG A 80 -0.79 5.83 -28.93
C ARG A 80 -1.33 6.26 -30.29
N LYS A 81 -2.64 6.41 -30.44
CA LYS A 81 -3.26 6.96 -31.65
C LYS A 81 -2.73 8.34 -32.00
N ARG A 82 -2.72 9.25 -31.02
CA ARG A 82 -2.23 10.63 -31.20
C ARG A 82 -0.75 10.70 -31.56
N LEU A 83 0.04 9.76 -31.06
CA LEU A 83 1.47 9.65 -31.34
C LEU A 83 1.78 8.88 -32.63
N GLY A 84 0.78 8.34 -33.32
CA GLY A 84 0.99 7.51 -34.52
C GLY A 84 1.69 6.18 -34.21
N LEU A 85 1.50 5.65 -33.01
CA LEU A 85 2.10 4.41 -32.50
C LEU A 85 1.08 3.24 -32.45
N GLU A 86 -0.06 3.37 -33.13
CA GLU A 86 -1.01 2.26 -33.34
C GLU A 86 -0.62 1.36 -34.51
#